data_AF-A0A1Y3B3Y4-F1
#
_entry.id   AF-A0A1Y3B3Y4-F1
#
_cell.length_a   1.000
_cell.length_b   1.000
_cell.length_c   1.000
_cell.angle_alpha   90.00
_cell.angle_beta   90.00
_cell.angle_gamma   90.00
#
_symmetry.space_group_name_H-M   'P 1'
#
loop_
_entity.id
_entity.type
_entity.pdbx_description
1 polymer ?
#
loop_
_entity_poly.entity_id
_entity_poly.type
_entity_poly.pdbx_seq_one_letter_code
_entity_poly.pdbx_strand_id
1 'polypeptide(L)'
;MPFDDAQNIDDILANSGVKQFILAFVLAPTDGQDCIPVWNGHRNRLISDDTFIVEMIDKIRNAGGDVSISFGGAFGIELGHVCKTAEQLAAAYQLVIDKYRLTHIDLDIEGDSLGAVEDERRRFEAIKILKNNARQNGRKLFVSLTLPTTAMGINDAGKEEIRLALQQQAEIDLYSLM
;
A
#
# COMPACT_ATOMS: atom_id res chain seq x y z
N MET A 1 -15.40 -4.01 -3.71
CA MET A 1 -14.07 -4.60 -3.38
C MET A 1 -13.23 -4.52 -4.64
N PRO A 2 -11.88 -4.52 -4.56
CA PRO A 2 -11.02 -4.61 -5.75
C PRO A 2 -11.40 -5.73 -6.73
N PHE A 3 -12.20 -6.69 -6.25
CA PHE A 3 -12.64 -7.85 -6.99
C PHE A 3 -14.16 -8.08 -6.97
N ASP A 4 -14.96 -7.09 -6.58
CA ASP A 4 -16.40 -7.18 -6.88
C ASP A 4 -16.52 -7.00 -8.40
N ASP A 5 -16.94 -8.04 -9.10
CA ASP A 5 -16.95 -8.15 -10.58
C ASP A 5 -15.58 -8.16 -11.27
N ALA A 6 -14.50 -8.55 -10.58
CA ALA A 6 -13.22 -8.75 -11.27
C ALA A 6 -13.17 -10.04 -12.10
N GLN A 7 -12.36 -9.99 -13.15
CA GLN A 7 -11.98 -11.18 -13.90
C GLN A 7 -11.31 -12.20 -12.96
N ASN A 8 -11.62 -13.48 -13.16
CA ASN A 8 -11.04 -14.56 -12.39
C ASN A 8 -9.51 -14.58 -12.56
N ILE A 9 -8.78 -14.64 -11.45
CA ILE A 9 -7.31 -14.67 -11.46
C ILE A 9 -6.75 -15.85 -12.25
N ASP A 10 -7.43 -17.00 -12.24
CA ASP A 10 -7.02 -18.19 -12.98
C ASP A 10 -7.03 -17.93 -14.49
N ASP A 11 -8.04 -17.20 -14.99
CA ASP A 11 -8.13 -16.81 -16.40
C ASP A 11 -7.02 -15.82 -16.78
N ILE A 12 -6.71 -14.86 -15.90
CA ILE A 12 -5.62 -13.90 -16.14
C ILE A 12 -4.28 -14.65 -16.19
N LEU A 13 -4.01 -15.54 -15.24
CA LEU A 13 -2.77 -16.31 -15.17
C LEU A 13 -2.60 -17.22 -16.39
N ALA A 14 -3.69 -17.83 -16.89
CA ALA A 14 -3.66 -18.72 -18.05
C ALA A 14 -3.44 -17.98 -19.38
N ASN A 15 -3.94 -16.74 -19.51
CA ASN A 15 -4.06 -16.10 -20.83
C ASN A 15 -3.20 -14.84 -21.02
N SER A 16 -2.73 -14.18 -19.96
CA SER A 16 -2.02 -12.90 -20.07
C SER A 16 -0.49 -13.00 -20.10
N GLY A 17 0.07 -14.08 -19.52
CA GLY A 17 1.52 -14.17 -19.24
C GLY A 17 2.01 -13.26 -18.11
N VAL A 18 1.14 -12.47 -17.48
CA VAL A 18 1.48 -11.58 -16.35
C VAL A 18 1.83 -12.40 -15.11
N LYS A 19 2.88 -11.95 -14.40
CA LYS A 19 3.41 -12.62 -13.19
C LYS A 19 3.53 -11.70 -11.99
N GLN A 20 3.27 -10.40 -12.14
CA GLN A 20 3.40 -9.42 -11.07
C GLN A 20 2.13 -8.60 -11.01
N PHE A 21 1.54 -8.51 -9.83
CA PHE A 21 0.27 -7.84 -9.61
C PHE A 21 0.40 -6.85 -8.45
N ILE A 22 -0.19 -5.67 -8.61
CA ILE A 22 -0.43 -4.75 -7.49
C ILE A 22 -1.90 -4.88 -7.14
N LEU A 23 -2.21 -5.34 -5.92
CA LEU A 23 -3.59 -5.46 -5.46
C LEU A 23 -3.96 -4.21 -4.65
N ALA A 24 -5.00 -3.52 -5.08
CA ALA A 24 -5.31 -2.16 -4.65
C ALA A 24 -6.80 -2.04 -4.26
N PHE A 25 -7.23 -1.44 -3.14
CA PHE A 25 -6.45 -0.71 -2.15
C PHE A 25 -6.77 -1.17 -0.72
N VAL A 26 -5.75 -1.14 0.13
CA VAL A 26 -5.91 -1.19 1.59
C VAL A 26 -6.04 0.23 2.14
N LEU A 27 -7.09 0.45 2.92
CA LEU A 27 -7.52 1.75 3.45
C LEU A 27 -7.91 1.63 4.93
N ALA A 28 -8.18 2.77 5.56
CA ALA A 28 -8.92 2.82 6.82
C ALA A 28 -10.44 2.67 6.58
N PRO A 29 -11.24 2.23 7.58
CA PRO A 29 -12.69 2.15 7.44
C PRO A 29 -13.32 3.52 7.18
N THR A 30 -14.16 3.63 6.16
CA THR A 30 -14.80 4.91 5.79
C THR A 30 -15.88 5.38 6.77
N ASP A 31 -16.38 4.46 7.62
CA ASP A 31 -17.40 4.70 8.63
C ASP A 31 -16.83 5.03 10.02
N GLY A 32 -15.52 5.20 10.15
CA GLY A 32 -14.86 5.52 11.42
C GLY A 32 -13.44 6.06 11.26
N GLN A 33 -12.73 6.21 12.38
CA GLN A 33 -11.35 6.71 12.41
C GLN A 33 -10.38 5.71 13.06
N ASP A 34 -10.71 4.42 12.98
CA ASP A 34 -9.87 3.39 13.55
C ASP A 34 -8.64 3.17 12.68
N CYS A 35 -7.46 3.13 13.31
CA CYS A 35 -6.20 2.75 12.67
C CYS A 35 -6.14 1.22 12.48
N ILE A 36 -7.02 0.70 11.61
CA ILE A 36 -7.08 -0.71 11.24
C ILE A 36 -7.11 -0.83 9.71
N PRO A 37 -6.30 -1.72 9.12
CA PRO A 37 -6.32 -1.90 7.67
C PRO A 37 -7.53 -2.74 7.25
N VAL A 38 -8.27 -2.24 6.26
CA VAL A 38 -9.40 -2.94 5.62
C VAL A 38 -9.32 -2.83 4.11
N TRP A 39 -9.90 -3.80 3.41
CA TRP A 39 -10.04 -3.71 1.96
C TRP A 39 -11.11 -2.68 1.57
N ASN A 40 -10.74 -1.77 0.66
CA ASN A 40 -11.64 -0.80 0.04
C ASN A 40 -12.41 0.07 1.06
N GLY A 41 -11.85 0.26 2.26
CA GLY A 41 -12.49 1.02 3.34
C GLY A 41 -13.71 0.36 3.99
N HIS A 42 -14.01 -0.90 3.68
CA HIS A 42 -15.15 -1.60 4.26
C HIS A 42 -14.80 -2.24 5.61
N ARG A 43 -15.41 -1.77 6.70
CA ARG A 43 -15.16 -2.28 8.06
C ARG A 43 -15.31 -3.78 8.22
N ASN A 44 -16.23 -4.40 7.50
CA ASN A 44 -16.45 -5.86 7.53
C ASN A 44 -15.45 -6.65 6.67
N ARG A 45 -14.42 -6.00 6.12
CA ARG A 45 -13.36 -6.59 5.29
C ARG A 45 -12.00 -6.37 5.93
N LEU A 46 -11.87 -6.76 7.19
CA LEU A 46 -10.62 -6.70 7.95
C LEU A 46 -9.54 -7.57 7.30
N ILE A 47 -8.33 -7.01 7.19
CA ILE A 47 -7.18 -7.77 6.68
C ILE A 47 -6.85 -8.96 7.60
N SER A 48 -7.07 -8.85 8.91
CA SER A 48 -6.85 -9.94 9.86
C SER A 48 -7.65 -11.20 9.51
N ASP A 49 -8.87 -11.01 9.02
CA ASP A 49 -9.85 -12.07 8.82
C ASP A 49 -9.92 -12.53 7.36
N ASP A 50 -9.14 -11.89 6.49
CA ASP A 50 -9.21 -12.14 5.06
C ASP A 50 -8.64 -13.51 4.68
N THR A 51 -9.46 -14.35 4.05
CA THR A 51 -9.05 -15.63 3.47
C THR A 51 -9.08 -15.60 1.94
N PHE A 52 -9.91 -14.74 1.35
CA PHE A 52 -10.14 -14.71 -0.08
C PHE A 52 -8.90 -14.22 -0.84
N ILE A 53 -8.29 -13.11 -0.40
CA ILE A 53 -7.07 -12.61 -1.05
C ILE A 53 -5.87 -13.51 -0.75
N VAL A 54 -5.85 -14.17 0.41
CA VAL A 54 -4.80 -15.17 0.71
C VAL A 54 -4.81 -16.28 -0.33
N GLU A 55 -5.98 -16.87 -0.61
CA GLU A 55 -6.12 -17.91 -1.64
C GLU A 55 -5.74 -17.41 -3.04
N MET A 56 -6.12 -16.18 -3.38
CA MET A 56 -5.75 -15.55 -4.66
C MET A 56 -4.23 -15.38 -4.80
N ILE A 57 -3.56 -14.88 -3.76
CA ILE A 57 -2.11 -14.68 -3.75
C ILE A 57 -1.39 -16.02 -3.85
N ASP A 58 -1.87 -17.05 -3.16
CA ASP A 58 -1.28 -18.38 -3.24
C ASP A 58 -1.41 -18.97 -4.66
N LYS A 59 -2.53 -18.74 -5.36
CA LYS A 59 -2.67 -19.10 -6.79
C LYS A 59 -1.65 -18.39 -7.67
N ILE A 60 -1.48 -17.07 -7.50
CA ILE A 60 -0.50 -16.27 -8.25
C ILE A 60 0.91 -16.81 -8.02
N ARG A 61 1.28 -17.10 -6.77
CA ARG A 61 2.59 -17.63 -6.40
C ARG A 61 2.83 -19.05 -6.91
N ASN A 62 1.81 -19.91 -6.87
CA ASN A 62 1.88 -21.26 -7.44
C ASN A 62 2.07 -21.23 -8.97
N ALA A 63 1.58 -20.18 -9.64
CA ALA A 63 1.83 -19.93 -11.06
C ALA A 63 3.19 -19.26 -11.35
N GLY A 64 4.05 -19.10 -10.35
CA GLY A 64 5.38 -18.49 -10.47
C GLY A 64 5.38 -16.96 -10.50
N GLY A 65 4.30 -16.33 -10.06
CA GLY A 65 4.21 -14.88 -9.89
C GLY A 65 4.41 -14.43 -8.44
N ASP A 66 4.25 -13.13 -8.20
CA ASP A 66 4.14 -12.55 -6.85
C ASP A 66 3.25 -11.31 -6.88
N VAL A 67 3.00 -10.73 -5.71
CA VAL A 67 2.16 -9.54 -5.56
C VAL A 67 2.80 -8.46 -4.69
N SER A 68 2.37 -7.23 -4.91
CA SER A 68 2.43 -6.15 -3.94
C SER A 68 1.02 -5.70 -3.55
N ILE A 69 0.91 -5.05 -2.40
CA ILE A 69 -0.33 -4.42 -1.94
C ILE A 69 -0.17 -2.91 -2.00
N SER A 70 -1.14 -2.23 -2.60
CA SER A 70 -1.19 -0.76 -2.64
C SER A 70 -2.07 -0.21 -1.52
N PHE A 71 -1.55 0.81 -0.83
CA PHE A 71 -2.23 1.59 0.20
C PHE A 71 -2.61 2.96 -0.36
N GLY A 72 -3.81 3.46 -0.06
CA GLY A 72 -4.27 4.78 -0.51
C GLY A 72 -5.15 4.71 -1.76
N GLY A 73 -4.76 5.44 -2.80
CA GLY A 73 -5.52 5.67 -4.04
C GLY A 73 -6.43 6.91 -3.97
N ALA A 74 -7.03 7.26 -5.12
CA ALA A 74 -7.86 8.47 -5.27
C ALA A 74 -9.08 8.59 -4.34
N PHE A 75 -9.59 7.47 -3.81
CA PHE A 75 -10.79 7.43 -2.98
C PHE A 75 -10.58 6.63 -1.69
N GLY A 76 -11.31 7.03 -0.65
CA GLY A 76 -11.27 6.39 0.66
C GLY A 76 -10.52 7.23 1.68
N ILE A 77 -10.16 6.60 2.79
CA ILE A 77 -9.40 7.24 3.88
C ILE A 77 -8.05 6.52 3.98
N GLU A 78 -6.97 7.23 3.69
CA GLU A 78 -5.62 6.71 3.83
C GLU A 78 -5.31 6.40 5.31
N LEU A 79 -4.55 5.33 5.59
CA LEU A 79 -4.29 4.89 6.97
C LEU A 79 -3.52 5.93 7.79
N GLY A 80 -2.55 6.60 7.17
CA GLY A 80 -1.81 7.71 7.77
C GLY A 80 -2.69 8.85 8.21
N HIS A 81 -3.86 9.08 7.59
CA HIS A 81 -4.84 10.07 8.06
C HIS A 81 -5.48 9.72 9.41
N VAL A 82 -5.76 8.44 9.65
CA VAL A 82 -6.47 8.00 10.88
C VAL A 82 -5.51 7.64 12.01
N CYS A 83 -4.39 7.00 11.69
CA CYS A 83 -3.37 6.57 12.65
C CYS A 83 -2.71 7.78 13.30
N LYS A 84 -2.56 7.77 14.63
CA LYS A 84 -2.10 8.96 15.38
C LYS A 84 -0.59 9.06 15.50
N THR A 85 0.13 7.94 15.34
CA THR A 85 1.60 7.90 15.39
C THR A 85 2.18 7.04 14.28
N ALA A 86 3.47 7.23 14.00
CA ALA A 86 4.20 6.42 13.02
C ALA A 86 4.25 4.94 13.42
N GLU A 87 4.32 4.62 14.72
CA GLU A 87 4.31 3.25 15.22
C GLU A 87 2.97 2.56 15.01
N GLN A 88 1.85 3.28 15.22
CA GLN A 88 0.52 2.75 14.93
C GLN A 88 0.35 2.46 13.43
N LEU A 89 0.78 3.40 12.60
CA LEU A 89 0.74 3.23 11.15
C LEU A 89 1.65 2.09 10.67
N ALA A 90 2.87 2.00 11.20
CA ALA A 90 3.78 0.90 10.91
C ALA A 90 3.20 -0.44 11.34
N ALA A 91 2.52 -0.52 12.49
CA ALA A 91 1.85 -1.75 12.92
C ALA A 91 0.70 -2.14 11.98
N ALA A 92 -0.09 -1.18 11.51
CA ALA A 92 -1.16 -1.43 10.54
C ALA A 92 -0.60 -1.95 9.19
N TYR A 93 0.44 -1.31 8.67
CA TYR A 93 1.12 -1.79 7.45
C TYR A 93 1.81 -3.15 7.66
N GLN A 94 2.45 -3.38 8.81
CA GLN A 94 3.10 -4.66 9.14
C GLN A 94 2.10 -5.81 9.19
N LEU A 95 0.90 -5.58 9.71
CA LEU A 95 -0.18 -6.58 9.71
C LEU A 95 -0.48 -7.07 8.28
N VAL A 96 -0.57 -6.15 7.32
CA VAL A 96 -0.80 -6.46 5.90
C VAL A 96 0.40 -7.21 5.30
N ILE A 97 1.62 -6.73 5.57
CA ILE A 97 2.87 -7.36 5.11
C ILE A 97 2.95 -8.82 5.61
N ASP A 98 2.64 -9.06 6.88
CA ASP A 98 2.73 -10.39 7.47
C ASP A 98 1.59 -11.30 7.00
N LYS A 99 0.36 -10.79 6.96
CA LYS A 99 -0.83 -11.53 6.49
C LYS A 99 -0.60 -12.14 5.11
N TYR A 100 -0.02 -11.37 4.20
CA TYR A 100 0.19 -11.79 2.80
C TYR A 100 1.65 -12.17 2.48
N ARG A 101 2.54 -12.19 3.48
CA ARG A 101 3.98 -12.49 3.33
C ARG A 101 4.65 -11.62 2.26
N LEU A 102 4.34 -10.33 2.23
CA LEU A 102 4.79 -9.42 1.18
C LEU A 102 6.30 -9.17 1.26
N THR A 103 6.88 -8.93 0.09
CA THR A 103 8.24 -8.38 -0.06
C THR A 103 8.23 -7.01 -0.73
N HIS A 104 7.08 -6.58 -1.25
CA HIS A 104 6.84 -5.30 -1.91
C HIS A 104 5.51 -4.72 -1.45
N ILE A 105 5.51 -3.44 -1.07
CA ILE A 105 4.30 -2.61 -0.87
C ILE A 105 4.35 -1.38 -1.76
N ASP A 106 3.18 -0.86 -2.10
CA ASP A 106 3.00 0.37 -2.85
C ASP A 106 2.22 1.40 -2.02
N LEU A 107 2.64 2.66 -2.09
CA LEU A 107 1.97 3.79 -1.47
C LEU A 107 1.43 4.66 -2.60
N ASP A 108 0.14 4.56 -2.87
CA ASP A 108 -0.52 5.36 -3.90
C ASP A 108 -1.16 6.59 -3.25
N ILE A 109 -0.50 7.74 -3.37
CA ILE A 109 -0.86 8.96 -2.63
C ILE A 109 -1.46 9.98 -3.58
N GLU A 110 -2.78 10.13 -3.47
CA GLU A 110 -3.61 10.96 -4.33
C GLU A 110 -4.59 11.83 -3.52
N GLY A 111 -5.29 12.73 -4.23
CA GLY A 111 -6.37 13.53 -3.67
C GLY A 111 -5.96 14.31 -2.43
N ASP A 112 -6.82 14.31 -1.41
CA ASP A 112 -6.60 15.03 -0.15
C ASP A 112 -5.45 14.45 0.69
N SER A 113 -4.98 13.23 0.38
CA SER A 113 -3.83 12.63 1.07
C SER A 113 -2.50 13.22 0.58
N LEU A 114 -2.48 13.79 -0.63
CA LEU A 114 -1.31 14.45 -1.22
C LEU A 114 -1.33 15.95 -0.88
N GLY A 115 -0.34 16.40 -0.13
CA GLY A 115 -0.27 17.72 0.50
C GLY A 115 -0.66 17.73 1.98
N ALA A 116 -1.07 16.59 2.54
CA ALA A 116 -1.39 16.43 3.96
C ALA A 116 -0.12 16.20 4.79
N VAL A 117 0.72 17.23 4.91
CA VAL A 117 2.12 17.15 5.40
C VAL A 117 2.33 16.34 6.69
N GLU A 118 1.41 16.43 7.65
CA GLU A 118 1.54 15.67 8.90
C GLU A 118 1.23 14.17 8.74
N ASP A 119 0.32 13.82 7.83
CA ASP A 119 0.01 12.43 7.48
C ASP A 119 1.14 11.83 6.64
N GLU A 120 1.68 12.61 5.69
CA GLU A 120 2.87 12.27 4.89
C GLU A 120 4.10 12.00 5.78
N ARG A 121 4.37 12.90 6.74
CA ARG A 121 5.47 12.73 7.70
C ARG A 121 5.33 11.41 8.46
N ARG A 122 4.14 11.17 9.01
CA ARG A 122 3.82 9.95 9.76
C ARG A 122 4.01 8.70 8.91
N ARG A 123 3.58 8.74 7.65
CA ARG A 123 3.76 7.66 6.67
C ARG A 123 5.24 7.35 6.44
N PHE A 124 6.05 8.35 6.16
CA PHE A 124 7.48 8.13 5.91
C PHE A 124 8.25 7.65 7.14
N GLU A 125 7.91 8.14 8.33
CA GLU A 125 8.45 7.61 9.59
C GLU A 125 8.05 6.14 9.79
N ALA A 126 6.79 5.77 9.48
CA ALA A 126 6.32 4.39 9.53
C ALA A 126 7.08 3.48 8.53
N ILE A 127 7.33 3.94 7.30
CA ILE A 127 8.12 3.18 6.32
C ILE A 127 9.54 2.92 6.82
N LYS A 128 10.17 3.90 7.46
CA LYS A 128 11.50 3.70 8.06
C LYS A 128 11.48 2.62 9.14
N ILE A 129 10.44 2.58 9.98
CA ILE A 129 10.24 1.51 10.97
C ILE A 129 10.14 0.15 10.27
N LEU A 130 9.31 0.03 9.23
CA LEU A 130 9.12 -1.22 8.49
C LEU A 130 10.40 -1.72 7.82
N LYS A 131 11.15 -0.82 7.17
CA LYS A 131 12.45 -1.13 6.55
C LYS A 131 13.46 -1.65 7.57
N ASN A 132 13.52 -1.02 8.75
CA ASN A 132 14.34 -1.48 9.86
C ASN A 132 13.91 -2.86 10.35
N ASN A 133 12.62 -3.08 10.58
CA ASN A 133 12.07 -4.37 11.01
C ASN A 133 12.39 -5.48 10.00
N ALA A 134 12.23 -5.22 8.70
CA ALA A 134 12.58 -6.18 7.66
C ALA A 134 14.06 -6.57 7.72
N ARG A 135 14.96 -5.58 7.80
CA ARG A 135 16.41 -5.81 7.92
C ARG A 135 16.79 -6.61 9.16
N GLN A 136 16.23 -6.25 10.32
CA GLN A 136 16.48 -6.96 11.58
C GLN A 136 16.05 -8.43 11.51
N ASN A 137 15.03 -8.75 10.71
CA ASN A 137 14.57 -10.11 10.46
C ASN A 137 15.25 -10.78 9.24
N GLY A 138 16.33 -10.20 8.72
CA GLY A 138 17.06 -10.76 7.57
C GLY A 138 16.29 -10.73 6.25
N ARG A 139 15.26 -9.89 6.14
CA ARG A 139 14.42 -9.71 4.95
C ARG A 139 14.70 -8.35 4.29
N LYS A 140 14.30 -8.21 3.03
CA LYS A 140 14.20 -6.93 2.34
C LYS A 140 12.72 -6.60 2.11
N LEU A 141 12.35 -5.35 2.35
CA LEU A 141 11.05 -4.79 1.95
C LEU A 141 11.30 -3.77 0.84
N PHE A 142 10.71 -3.98 -0.31
CA PHE A 142 10.66 -3.03 -1.42
C PHE A 142 9.44 -2.12 -1.26
N VAL A 143 9.61 -0.81 -1.47
CA VAL A 143 8.56 0.19 -1.29
C VAL A 143 8.49 1.06 -2.53
N SER A 144 7.31 1.07 -3.15
CA SER A 144 6.94 2.01 -4.21
C SER A 144 6.18 3.20 -3.64
N LEU A 145 6.40 4.37 -4.22
CA LEU A 145 5.56 5.54 -4.05
C LEU A 145 4.97 5.90 -5.42
N THR A 146 3.66 5.74 -5.55
CA THR A 146 2.90 6.05 -6.75
C THR A 146 2.26 7.43 -6.59
N LEU A 147 2.51 8.33 -7.55
CA LEU A 147 2.09 9.74 -7.49
C LEU A 147 1.40 10.19 -8.78
N PRO A 148 0.37 11.03 -8.70
CA PRO A 148 -0.28 11.60 -9.86
C PRO A 148 0.62 12.63 -10.55
N THR A 149 0.53 12.68 -11.87
CA THR A 149 1.15 13.69 -12.70
C THR A 149 0.13 14.54 -13.42
N THR A 150 0.58 15.70 -13.88
CA THR A 150 -0.15 16.55 -14.81
C THR A 150 0.41 16.37 -16.22
N ALA A 151 -0.19 17.00 -17.23
CA ALA A 151 0.38 17.06 -18.58
C ALA A 151 1.81 17.64 -18.63
N MET A 152 2.25 18.34 -17.58
CA MET A 152 3.57 18.93 -17.44
C MET A 152 4.49 18.16 -16.48
N GLY A 153 4.06 17.00 -15.97
CA GLY A 153 4.77 16.19 -14.97
C GLY A 153 4.26 16.41 -13.54
N ILE A 154 5.11 16.08 -12.55
CA ILE A 154 4.77 16.14 -11.12
C ILE A 154 4.48 17.59 -10.70
N ASN A 155 3.36 17.81 -10.03
CA ASN A 155 2.97 19.12 -9.48
C ASN A 155 3.76 19.46 -8.21
N ASP A 156 3.49 20.62 -7.60
CA ASP A 156 4.26 21.05 -6.42
C ASP A 156 3.99 20.19 -5.17
N ALA A 157 2.77 19.67 -4.99
CA ALA A 157 2.46 18.77 -3.90
C ALA A 157 3.24 17.45 -4.01
N GLY A 158 3.26 16.83 -5.20
CA GLY A 158 4.05 15.61 -5.45
C GLY A 158 5.56 15.83 -5.30
N LYS A 159 6.08 17.02 -5.67
CA LYS A 159 7.48 17.37 -5.41
C LYS A 159 7.76 17.46 -3.92
N GLU A 160 6.86 18.05 -3.14
CA GLU A 160 7.02 18.15 -1.69
C GLU A 160 6.91 16.78 -1.00
N GLU A 161 6.02 15.90 -1.46
CA GLU A 161 5.92 14.51 -0.97
C GLU A 161 7.26 13.77 -1.16
N ILE A 162 7.87 13.86 -2.35
CA ILE A 162 9.21 13.30 -2.61
C ILE A 162 10.27 13.94 -1.70
N ARG A 163 10.22 15.27 -1.54
CA ARG A 163 11.17 16.00 -0.69
C ARG A 163 11.08 15.55 0.76
N LEU A 164 9.86 15.36 1.27
CA LEU A 164 9.60 14.92 2.62
C LEU A 164 10.04 13.46 2.83
N ALA A 165 9.80 12.57 1.86
CA ALA A 165 10.32 11.20 1.88
C ALA A 165 11.84 11.15 2.05
N LEU A 166 12.56 12.01 1.31
CA LEU A 166 14.02 12.14 1.40
C LEU A 166 14.46 12.71 2.76
N GLN A 167 13.77 13.74 3.28
CA GLN A 167 14.07 14.31 4.60
C GLN A 167 13.89 13.29 5.73
N GLN A 168 12.85 12.47 5.66
CA GLN A 168 12.59 11.42 6.63
C GLN A 168 13.46 10.18 6.46
N GLN A 169 14.18 10.10 5.33
CA GLN A 169 14.99 8.93 4.95
C GLN A 169 14.12 7.66 4.90
N ALA A 170 12.96 7.76 4.24
CA ALA A 170 12.00 6.65 4.13
C ALA A 170 12.52 5.46 3.29
N GLU A 171 13.60 5.64 2.53
CA GLU A 171 14.18 4.60 1.66
C GLU A 171 13.19 4.04 0.61
N ILE A 172 12.50 4.93 -0.11
CA ILE A 172 11.64 4.56 -1.26
C ILE A 172 12.51 3.98 -2.39
N ASP A 173 12.15 2.81 -2.92
CA ASP A 173 12.94 2.10 -3.94
C ASP A 173 12.48 2.41 -5.37
N LEU A 174 11.19 2.72 -5.56
CA LEU A 174 10.60 3.01 -6.86
C LEU A 174 9.61 4.16 -6.74
N TYR A 175 9.75 5.18 -7.60
CA TYR A 175 8.72 6.19 -7.81
C TYR A 175 7.97 5.83 -9.08
N SER A 176 6.67 5.55 -8.95
CA SER A 176 5.76 5.29 -10.07
C SER A 176 4.93 6.54 -10.32
N LEU A 177 4.72 6.89 -11.59
CA LEU A 177 4.05 8.13 -11.99
C LEU A 177 2.80 7.80 -12.80
N MET A 178 1.67 8.39 -12.41
CA MET A 178 0.35 8.19 -13.02
C MET A 178 -0.08 9.36 -13.89
#